data_AF-A0A920QGQ1-F1
#
_entry.id   AF-A0A920QGQ1-F1
#
_cell.length_a   1.000
_cell.length_b   1.000
_cell.length_c   1.000
_cell.angle_alpha   90.00
_cell.angle_beta   90.00
_cell.angle_gamma   90.00
#
_symmetry.space_group_name_H-M   'P 1'
#
loop_
_entity.id
_entity.type
_entity.pdbx_description
1 polymer ?
#
loop_
_entity_poly.entity_id
_entity_poly.type
_entity_poly.pdbx_seq_one_letter_code
_entity_poly.pdbx_strand_id
1 'polypeptide(L)' 'MLASARSIGKKLEYRGEKIPVEQLTSKSFSGVDLAFFSAGRESSKVYIPHAVESGTVVIDNSSAFRMDPDVPLVVPGKKP' A
#
# COMPACT_ATOMS: atom_id res chain seq x y z
N MET A 1 6.90 -4.86 6.17
CA MET A 1 5.44 -4.70 6.38
C MET A 1 5.22 -3.35 7.04
N LEU A 2 4.35 -2.49 6.49
CA LEU A 2 4.14 -1.13 7.01
C LEU A 2 2.75 -0.99 7.64
N ALA A 3 2.66 -0.34 8.79
CA ALA A 3 1.39 -0.11 9.48
C ALA A 3 1.41 1.19 10.32
N SER A 4 0.29 1.49 10.97
CA SER A 4 0.20 2.59 11.94
C SER A 4 1.21 2.42 13.09
N ALA A 5 1.65 3.52 13.70
CA ALA A 5 2.64 3.52 14.79
C ALA A 5 2.28 2.58 15.97
N ARG A 6 0.99 2.43 16.29
CA ARG A 6 0.50 1.47 17.31
C ARG A 6 0.82 0.00 17.04
N SER A 7 1.24 -0.34 15.82
CA SER A 7 1.55 -1.71 15.41
C SER A 7 3.05 -2.00 15.41
N ILE A 8 3.90 -1.01 15.70
CA ILE A 8 5.35 -1.20 15.83
C ILE A 8 5.64 -2.26 16.89
N GLY A 9 6.62 -3.13 16.61
CA GLY A 9 7.03 -4.21 17.51
C GLY A 9 6.23 -5.51 17.35
N LYS A 10 5.11 -5.48 16.62
CA LYS A 10 4.46 -6.71 16.17
C LYS A 10 5.32 -7.41 15.12
N LYS A 11 5.28 -8.74 15.14
CA LYS A 11 5.85 -9.59 14.10
C LYS A 11 4.72 -10.42 13.51
N LEU A 12 4.62 -10.44 12.18
CA LEU A 12 3.66 -11.26 11.48
C LEU A 12 4.37 -12.47 10.89
N GLU A 13 3.76 -13.63 10.99
CA GLU A 13 4.29 -14.83 10.38
C GLU A 13 3.80 -14.94 8.94
N TYR A 14 4.72 -15.13 8.01
CA TYR A 14 4.42 -15.34 6.60
C TYR A 14 5.44 -16.31 6.02
N ARG A 15 4.97 -17.43 5.45
CA ARG A 15 5.82 -18.49 4.88
C ARG A 15 6.91 -19.00 5.85
N GLY A 16 6.59 -19.08 7.15
CA GLY A 16 7.53 -19.52 8.19
C GLY A 16 8.52 -18.44 8.64
N GLU A 17 8.47 -17.23 8.08
CA GLU A 17 9.32 -16.11 8.48
C GLU A 17 8.54 -15.10 9.33
N LYS A 18 9.23 -14.53 10.33
CA LYS A 18 8.69 -13.43 11.16
C LYS A 18 9.04 -12.09 10.53
N ILE A 19 8.06 -11.49 9.86
CA ILE A 19 8.19 -10.18 9.23
C ILE A 19 7.96 -9.09 10.29
N PRO A 20 8.92 -8.19 10.54
CA PRO A 20 8.72 -7.06 11.43
C PRO A 20 7.72 -6.07 10.84
N VAL A 21 6.90 -5.49 11.72
CA VAL A 21 6.03 -4.37 11.37
C VAL A 21 6.75 -3.06 11.65
N GLU A 22 6.92 -2.28 10.59
CA GLU A 22 7.51 -0.95 10.61
C GLU A 22 6.41 0.12 10.47
N GLN A 23 6.74 1.34 10.86
CA GLN A 23 5.80 2.45 10.73
C GLN A 23 5.68 2.90 9.27
N LEU A 24 4.45 3.08 8.81
CA LEU A 24 4.15 3.76 7.55
C LEU A 24 4.42 5.27 7.70
N THR A 25 5.27 5.81 6.83
CA THR A 25 5.61 7.23 6.73
C THR A 25 5.71 7.64 5.26
N SER A 26 5.78 8.92 4.96
CA SER A 26 6.01 9.41 3.59
C SER A 26 7.36 8.96 3.00
N LYS A 27 8.32 8.56 3.83
CA LYS A 27 9.65 8.09 3.39
C LYS A 27 9.74 6.57 3.24
N SER A 28 8.67 5.83 3.53
CA SER A 28 8.71 4.36 3.62
C SER A 28 8.81 3.65 2.26
N PHE A 29 8.82 4.39 1.14
CA PHE A 29 8.69 3.83 -0.20
C PHE A 29 10.01 3.80 -1.01
N SER A 30 11.08 4.37 -0.47
CA SER A 30 12.40 4.33 -1.12
C SER A 30 12.85 2.89 -1.36
N GLY A 31 13.12 2.54 -2.62
CA GLY A 31 13.54 1.20 -3.02
C GLY A 31 12.42 0.16 -3.05
N VAL A 32 11.15 0.58 -2.98
CA VAL A 32 9.99 -0.30 -3.13
C VAL A 32 9.49 -0.25 -4.57
N ASP A 33 9.55 -1.38 -5.28
CA ASP A 33 9.04 -1.45 -6.65
C ASP A 33 7.51 -1.50 -6.70
N LEU A 34 6.90 -2.25 -5.78
CA LEU A 34 5.45 -2.51 -5.73
C LEU A 34 4.92 -2.46 -4.29
N ALA A 35 3.84 -1.71 -4.07
CA ALA A 35 3.15 -1.64 -2.80
C ALA A 35 1.66 -1.99 -2.91
N PHE A 36 1.20 -2.88 -2.03
CA PHE A 36 -0.21 -3.19 -1.87
C PHE A 36 -0.80 -2.37 -0.72
N PHE A 37 -1.74 -1.48 -1.05
CA PHE A 37 -2.45 -0.67 -0.08
C PHE A 37 -3.79 -1.30 0.28
N SER A 38 -3.91 -1.65 1.55
CA SER A 38 -5.16 -2.07 2.19
C SER A 38 -5.29 -1.38 3.55
N ALA A 39 -5.03 -0.07 3.58
CA ALA A 39 -4.98 0.76 4.79
C ALA A 39 -6.17 1.74 4.91
N GLY A 40 -7.15 1.63 4.02
CA GLY A 40 -8.33 2.50 3.96
C GLY A 40 -8.11 3.80 3.21
N ARG A 41 -9.22 4.44 2.80
CA ARG A 41 -9.25 5.60 1.90
C ARG A 41 -8.39 6.78 2.37
N GLU A 42 -8.45 7.12 3.66
CA GLU A 42 -7.73 8.28 4.19
C GLU A 42 -6.21 8.05 4.20
N SER A 43 -5.77 6.85 4.58
CA SER A 43 -4.36 6.46 4.47
C SER A 43 -3.90 6.50 3.01
N SER A 44 -4.70 5.97 2.08
CA SER A 44 -4.38 5.96 0.66
C SER A 44 -4.17 7.38 0.12
N LYS A 45 -5.07 8.33 0.43
CA LYS A 45 -4.91 9.74 0.02
C LYS A 45 -3.63 10.39 0.53
N VAL A 46 -3.23 10.07 1.76
CA VAL A 46 -2.04 10.68 2.39
C VAL A 46 -0.76 10.08 1.82
N TYR A 47 -0.67 8.76 1.69
CA TYR A 47 0.61 8.08 1.47
C TYR A 47 0.86 7.64 0.03
N ILE A 48 -0.18 7.39 -0.78
CA ILE A 48 0.00 6.97 -2.18
C ILE A 48 0.73 8.02 -3.01
N PRO A 49 0.46 9.34 -2.89
CA PRO A 49 1.21 10.35 -3.63
C PRO A 49 2.73 10.27 -3.37
N HIS A 50 3.14 10.04 -2.12
CA HIS A 50 4.54 9.87 -1.76
C HIS A 50 5.15 8.56 -2.29
N ALA A 51 4.37 7.49 -2.34
CA ALA A 51 4.80 6.23 -2.96
C ALA A 51 5.06 6.41 -4.45
N VAL A 52 4.12 7.01 -5.17
CA VAL A 52 4.24 7.30 -6.61
C VAL A 52 5.42 8.22 -6.89
N GLU A 53 5.62 9.28 -6.09
CA GLU A 53 6.76 10.19 -6.20
C GLU A 53 8.12 9.46 -6.04
N SER A 54 8.17 8.42 -5.20
CA SER A 54 9.37 7.59 -5.03
C SER A 54 9.60 6.54 -6.13
N GLY A 55 8.71 6.47 -7.13
CA GLY A 55 8.75 5.51 -8.23
C GLY A 55 8.07 4.17 -7.93
N THR A 56 7.40 4.02 -6.79
CA THR A 56 6.70 2.80 -6.42
C THR A 56 5.39 2.65 -7.22
N VAL A 57 5.18 1.47 -7.80
CA VAL A 57 3.88 1.09 -8.36
C VAL A 57 2.94 0.73 -7.20
N VAL A 58 1.72 1.26 -7.22
CA VAL A 58 0.75 1.04 -6.13
C VAL A 58 -0.48 0.29 -6.63
N ILE A 59 -0.86 -0.77 -5.91
CA ILE A 59 -2.15 -1.45 -6.04
C ILE A 59 -2.96 -1.12 -4.79
N ASP A 60 -4.02 -0.34 -4.94
CA ASP A 60 -4.89 0.08 -3.84
C ASP A 60 -6.29 -0.54 -3.97
N ASN A 61 -6.78 -1.13 -2.87
CA ASN A 61 -8.14 -1.68 -2.83
C ASN A 61 -9.20 -0.65 -2.34
N SER A 62 -8.75 0.54 -1.94
CA SER A 62 -9.64 1.59 -1.44
C SER A 62 -10.45 2.25 -2.58
N SER A 63 -11.32 3.20 -2.20
CA SER A 63 -12.06 4.04 -3.14
C SER A 63 -11.40 5.39 -3.40
N ALA A 64 -10.18 5.62 -2.90
CA ALA A 64 -9.53 6.93 -2.93
C ALA A 64 -9.35 7.49 -4.35
N PHE A 65 -8.94 6.65 -5.29
CA PHE A 65 -8.54 7.07 -6.64
C PHE A 65 -9.34 6.41 -7.78
N ARG A 66 -10.45 5.73 -7.49
CA ARG A 66 -11.21 4.96 -8.51
C ARG A 66 -11.76 5.79 -9.67
N MET A 67 -12.01 7.08 -9.43
CA MET A 67 -12.57 8.01 -10.41
C MET A 67 -11.51 8.97 -10.97
N ASP A 68 -10.26 8.83 -10.54
CA ASP A 68 -9.17 9.63 -11.06
C ASP A 68 -8.87 9.17 -12.51
N PRO A 69 -8.95 10.06 -13.52
CA PRO A 69 -8.76 9.68 -14.92
C PRO A 69 -7.34 9.17 -15.22
N ASP A 70 -6.36 9.53 -14.37
CA ASP A 70 -4.97 9.10 -14.54
C ASP A 70 -4.66 7.77 -13.83
N VAL A 71 -5.65 7.19 -13.12
CA VAL A 71 -5.50 5.95 -12.37
C VAL A 71 -6.34 4.83 -13.00
N PRO A 72 -5.71 3.75 -13.52
CA PRO A 72 -6.45 2.67 -14.15
C PRO A 72 -7.25 1.86 -13.12
N LEU A 73 -8.56 1.75 -13.35
CA LEU A 73 -9.42 0.85 -12.58
C LEU A 73 -9.28 -0.58 -13.09
N VAL A 74 -8.62 -1.43 -12.30
CA VAL A 74 -8.45 -2.86 -12.63
C VAL A 74 -9.61 -3.68 -12.07
N VAL A 75 -10.38 -4.31 -12.96
CA VAL A 75 -11.42 -5.29 -12.61
C VAL A 75 -11.03 -6.64 -13.20
N PRO A 76 -10.69 -7.65 -12.39
CA PRO A 76 -10.45 -8.99 -12.93
C PRO A 76 -11.74 -9.51 -13.57
N GLY A 77 -11.65 -9.92 -14.83
CA GLY A 77 -12.81 -10.38 -15.60
C GLY A 77 -13.52 -11.55 -14.92
N LYS A 78 -14.84 -11.66 -15.14
CA LYS A 78 -15.55 -12.92 -14.86
C LYS A 78 -14.95 -13.98 -15.78
N LYS A 79 -14.66 -15.18 -15.24
CA LYS A 79 -14.44 -16.36 -16.09
C LYS A 79 -15.68 -16.50 -17.01
N PRO A 80 -15.50 -16.89 -18.29
CA PRO A 80 -16.63 -17.15 -19.18
C PRO A 80 -17.58 -18.17 -18.56
#